data_AF-A0A194RAW9-F1
#
_entry.id   AF-A0A194RAW9-F1
#
_cell.length_a   1.000
_cell.length_b   1.000
_cell.length_c   1.000
_cell.angle_alpha   90.00
_cell.angle_beta   90.00
_cell.angle_gamma   90.00
#
_symmetry.space_group_name_H-M   'P 1'
#
loop_
_entity.id
_entity.type
_entity.pdbx_description
1 polymer ?
#
loop_
_entity_poly.entity_id
_entity_poly.type
_entity_poly.pdbx_seq_one_letter_code
_entity_poly.pdbx_strand_id
1 'polypeptide(L)'
;MIPEDALREQVEKSLEKMPESSLERWKTFISIYDSYLRENGNAIRKIKYLIEEIKIQFCYPRLDVNVTKGFNHLLKSPFSIHPKTGKVSVVFKPNNARNMKLDEIPTIHSLLDDSSPDNVQHQNNMRNAVKNFQEVVFSLEKAEAIRKRNYASKFLVL
;
A
#
# COMPACT_ATOMS: atom_id res chain seq x y z
N MET A 1 1.66 -1.08 -23.05
CA MET A 1 0.36 -0.75 -22.43
C MET A 1 -0.60 -0.09 -23.42
N ILE A 2 -0.14 0.70 -24.38
CA ILE A 2 -0.99 1.26 -25.45
C ILE A 2 -1.28 0.17 -26.50
N PRO A 3 -2.52 -0.31 -26.68
CA PRO A 3 -2.82 -1.40 -27.59
C PRO A 3 -2.96 -0.96 -29.06
N GLU A 4 -3.35 0.29 -29.33
CA GLU A 4 -3.46 0.83 -30.69
C GLU A 4 -2.08 1.25 -31.21
N ASP A 5 -1.64 0.64 -32.32
CA ASP A 5 -0.29 0.83 -32.87
C ASP A 5 -0.07 2.28 -33.35
N ALA A 6 -1.05 2.87 -34.02
CA ALA A 6 -0.97 4.26 -34.49
C ALA A 6 -0.81 5.25 -33.33
N LEU A 7 -1.55 5.07 -32.24
CA LEU A 7 -1.40 5.89 -31.03
C LEU A 7 -0.02 5.66 -30.40
N ARG A 8 0.44 4.41 -30.33
CA ARG A 8 1.74 4.06 -29.76
C ARG A 8 2.88 4.75 -30.50
N GLU A 9 2.87 4.70 -31.82
CA GLU A 9 3.88 5.33 -32.68
C GLU A 9 3.87 6.87 -32.54
N GLN A 10 2.68 7.50 -32.44
CA GLN A 10 2.56 8.94 -32.20
C GLN A 10 3.16 9.35 -30.86
N VAL A 11 2.86 8.59 -29.80
CA VAL A 11 3.37 8.82 -28.45
C VAL A 11 4.89 8.64 -28.44
N GLU A 12 5.41 7.54 -29.02
CA GLU A 12 6.84 7.26 -29.08
C GLU A 12 7.62 8.39 -29.76
N LYS A 13 7.23 8.77 -30.99
CA LYS A 13 7.87 9.87 -31.74
C LYS A 13 7.84 11.21 -31.00
N SER A 14 6.80 11.46 -30.22
CA SER A 14 6.68 12.69 -29.43
C SER A 14 7.60 12.65 -28.21
N LEU A 15 7.59 11.55 -27.46
CA LEU A 15 8.36 11.40 -26.22
C LEU A 15 9.87 11.31 -26.46
N GLU A 16 10.32 10.72 -27.59
CA GLU A 16 11.74 10.67 -27.99
C GLU A 16 12.37 12.06 -28.12
N LYS A 17 11.58 13.05 -28.54
CA LYS A 17 12.04 14.44 -28.75
C LYS A 17 11.96 15.29 -27.48
N MET A 18 11.41 14.75 -26.40
CA MET A 18 11.17 15.48 -25.15
C MET A 18 12.29 15.24 -24.13
N PRO A 19 12.60 16.25 -23.28
CA PRO A 19 13.48 16.06 -22.14
C PRO A 19 12.94 15.00 -21.16
N GLU A 20 13.80 14.44 -20.31
CA GLU A 20 13.53 13.31 -19.40
C GLU A 20 12.54 13.60 -18.25
N SER A 21 11.82 14.73 -18.27
CA SER A 21 10.83 15.04 -17.24
C SER A 21 9.61 14.11 -17.35
N SER A 22 9.47 13.20 -16.40
CA SER A 22 8.33 12.26 -16.34
C SER A 22 6.98 12.99 -16.24
N LEU A 23 6.92 14.14 -15.56
CA LEU A 23 5.70 14.93 -15.43
C LEU A 23 5.27 15.51 -16.79
N GLU A 24 6.21 16.08 -17.54
CA GLU A 24 5.91 16.68 -18.84
C GLU A 24 5.60 15.59 -19.88
N ARG A 25 6.36 14.48 -19.89
CA ARG A 25 6.06 13.32 -20.74
C ARG A 25 4.66 12.76 -20.48
N TRP A 26 4.23 12.67 -19.22
CA TRP A 26 2.90 12.21 -18.85
C TRP A 26 1.78 13.16 -19.33
N LYS A 27 1.96 14.48 -19.16
CA LYS A 27 1.01 15.48 -19.66
C LYS A 27 0.90 15.43 -21.19
N THR A 28 2.02 15.32 -21.89
CA THR A 28 2.04 15.19 -23.36
C THR A 28 1.34 13.92 -23.81
N PHE A 29 1.61 12.79 -23.16
CA PHE A 29 0.91 11.54 -23.46
C PHE A 29 -0.62 11.68 -23.33
N ILE A 30 -1.13 12.28 -22.25
CA ILE A 30 -2.57 12.52 -22.08
C ILE A 30 -3.12 13.39 -23.22
N SER A 31 -2.41 14.45 -23.60
CA SER A 31 -2.83 15.34 -24.69
C SER A 31 -2.90 14.64 -26.06
N ILE A 32 -1.93 13.75 -26.35
CA ILE A 32 -1.93 12.93 -27.57
C ILE A 32 -3.10 11.94 -27.53
N TYR A 33 -3.29 11.26 -26.41
CA TYR A 33 -4.40 10.31 -26.22
C TYR A 33 -5.76 10.98 -26.42
N ASP A 34 -6.00 12.14 -25.80
CA ASP A 34 -7.27 12.87 -25.92
C ASP A 34 -7.53 13.33 -27.37
N SER A 35 -6.49 13.80 -28.05
CA SER A 35 -6.58 14.18 -29.48
C SER A 35 -6.88 12.97 -30.35
N TYR A 36 -6.18 11.86 -30.12
CA TYR A 36 -6.39 10.61 -30.84
C TYR A 36 -7.83 10.09 -30.69
N LEU A 37 -8.42 10.17 -29.49
CA LEU A 37 -9.81 9.78 -29.25
C LEU A 37 -10.82 10.67 -29.99
N ARG A 38 -10.55 11.98 -30.10
CA ARG A 38 -11.40 12.92 -30.85
C ARG A 38 -11.38 12.62 -32.35
N GLU A 39 -10.21 12.32 -32.89
CA GLU A 39 -10.02 12.04 -34.31
C GLU A 39 -10.49 10.62 -34.70
N ASN A 40 -10.41 9.67 -33.77
CA ASN A 40 -10.69 8.25 -34.01
C ASN A 40 -11.82 7.75 -33.11
N GLY A 41 -13.05 8.19 -33.37
CA GLY A 41 -14.23 7.82 -32.55
C GLY A 41 -14.47 6.32 -32.41
N ASN A 42 -14.05 5.51 -33.40
CA ASN A 42 -14.11 4.04 -33.32
C ASN A 42 -13.14 3.44 -32.29
N ALA A 43 -12.00 4.10 -32.04
CA ALA A 43 -10.99 3.65 -31.08
C ALA A 43 -11.45 3.82 -29.63
N ILE A 44 -12.38 4.74 -29.36
CA ILE A 44 -12.94 4.97 -28.02
C ILE A 44 -13.41 3.65 -27.40
N ARG A 45 -14.08 2.76 -28.14
CA ARG A 45 -14.59 1.50 -27.58
C ARG A 45 -13.49 0.58 -27.05
N LYS A 46 -12.27 0.67 -27.58
CA LYS A 46 -11.15 -0.21 -27.23
C LYS A 46 -10.24 0.39 -26.15
N ILE A 47 -10.01 1.70 -26.20
CA ILE A 47 -8.99 2.36 -25.36
C ILE A 47 -9.52 3.42 -24.41
N LYS A 48 -10.84 3.52 -24.22
CA LYS A 48 -11.51 4.52 -23.35
C LYS A 48 -10.87 4.73 -21.98
N TYR A 49 -10.35 3.66 -21.38
CA TYR A 49 -9.83 3.64 -20.01
C TYR A 49 -8.31 3.46 -19.96
N LEU A 50 -7.60 3.68 -21.07
CA LEU A 50 -6.15 3.44 -21.16
C LEU A 50 -5.36 4.19 -20.07
N ILE A 51 -5.76 5.43 -19.75
CA ILE A 51 -5.11 6.23 -18.71
C ILE A 51 -5.32 5.60 -17.33
N GLU A 52 -6.54 5.18 -17.01
CA GLU A 52 -6.90 4.51 -15.77
C GLU A 52 -6.18 3.16 -15.63
N GLU A 53 -6.11 2.38 -16.72
CA GLU A 53 -5.40 1.10 -16.77
C GLU A 53 -3.91 1.27 -16.49
N ILE A 54 -3.26 2.30 -17.07
CA ILE A 54 -1.86 2.64 -16.76
C ILE A 54 -1.72 3.00 -15.28
N LYS A 55 -2.59 3.87 -14.74
CA LYS A 55 -2.55 4.22 -13.31
C LYS A 55 -2.70 3.00 -12.42
N ILE A 56 -3.64 2.09 -12.72
CA ILE A 56 -3.85 0.87 -11.94
C ILE A 56 -2.62 -0.03 -12.03
N GLN A 57 -2.08 -0.26 -13.21
CA GLN A 57 -0.92 -1.14 -13.39
C GLN A 57 0.31 -0.71 -12.58
N PHE A 58 0.53 0.60 -12.47
CA PHE A 58 1.70 1.15 -11.75
C PHE A 58 1.43 1.43 -10.27
N CYS A 59 0.22 1.83 -9.90
CA CYS A 59 -0.07 2.33 -8.54
C CYS A 59 -0.95 1.38 -7.70
N TYR A 60 -1.65 0.43 -8.32
CA TYR A 60 -2.51 -0.49 -7.57
C TYR A 60 -1.67 -1.53 -6.83
N PRO A 61 -1.98 -1.83 -5.55
CA PRO A 61 -1.24 -2.82 -4.78
C PRO A 61 -1.38 -4.22 -5.38
N ARG A 62 -0.25 -4.87 -5.63
CA ARG A 62 -0.23 -6.29 -6.05
C ARG A 62 -0.44 -7.16 -4.81
N LEU A 63 -1.59 -7.82 -4.74
CA LEU A 63 -1.94 -8.68 -3.63
C LEU A 63 -1.34 -10.08 -3.84
N ASP A 64 -0.65 -10.60 -2.82
CA ASP A 64 -0.27 -12.01 -2.80
C ASP A 64 -1.52 -12.84 -2.45
N VAL A 65 -2.12 -13.41 -3.48
CA VAL A 65 -3.38 -14.15 -3.37
C VAL A 65 -3.24 -15.43 -2.54
N ASN A 66 -2.05 -16.01 -2.45
CA ASN A 66 -1.85 -17.26 -1.73
C ASN A 66 -1.86 -17.05 -0.21
N VAL A 67 -1.62 -15.81 0.23
CA VAL A 67 -1.68 -15.42 1.64
C VAL A 67 -3.13 -15.34 2.14
N THR A 68 -4.10 -15.07 1.27
CA THR A 68 -5.50 -14.81 1.67
C THR A 68 -6.47 -15.95 1.34
N LYS A 69 -6.08 -16.93 0.51
CA LYS A 69 -6.95 -18.04 0.07
C LYS A 69 -7.11 -19.17 1.08
N GLY A 70 -6.06 -19.49 1.83
CA GLY A 70 -6.02 -20.67 2.70
C GLY A 70 -6.15 -20.33 4.17
N PHE A 71 -6.99 -21.08 4.91
CA PHE A 71 -7.14 -20.91 6.35
C PHE A 71 -5.88 -21.24 7.17
N ASN A 72 -5.01 -22.10 6.64
CA ASN A 72 -3.81 -22.59 7.34
C ASN A 72 -2.53 -21.85 6.92
N HIS A 73 -2.64 -20.69 6.27
CA HIS A 73 -1.47 -19.91 5.87
C HIS A 73 -0.78 -19.32 7.10
N LEU A 74 0.53 -19.57 7.25
CA LEU A 74 1.31 -19.04 8.36
C LEU A 74 1.80 -17.63 8.03
N LEU A 75 1.42 -16.67 8.88
CA LEU A 75 1.88 -15.30 8.81
C LEU A 75 2.88 -14.98 9.91
N LYS A 76 3.71 -13.98 9.64
CA LYS A 76 4.66 -13.45 10.61
C LYS A 76 3.92 -12.83 11.80
N SER A 77 4.36 -13.16 13.02
CA SER A 77 3.84 -12.55 14.25
C SER A 77 4.21 -11.06 14.35
N PRO A 78 3.32 -10.20 14.88
CA PRO A 78 3.68 -8.84 15.29
C PRO A 78 4.91 -8.84 16.21
N PHE A 79 5.73 -7.80 16.11
CA PHE A 79 6.96 -7.60 16.89
C PHE A 79 8.07 -8.65 16.68
N SER A 80 7.93 -9.57 15.74
CA SER A 80 9.03 -10.45 15.34
C SER A 80 10.15 -9.67 14.65
N ILE A 81 11.39 -10.11 14.87
CA ILE A 81 12.60 -9.52 14.31
C ILE A 81 12.86 -10.13 12.94
N HIS A 82 13.04 -9.30 11.91
CA HIS A 82 13.41 -9.75 10.59
C HIS A 82 14.89 -10.17 10.56
N PRO A 83 15.23 -11.44 10.25
CA PRO A 83 16.57 -11.97 10.46
C PRO A 83 17.66 -11.24 9.66
N LYS A 84 17.34 -10.83 8.41
CA LYS A 84 18.31 -10.13 7.54
C LYS A 84 18.54 -8.65 7.89
N THR A 85 17.54 -7.97 8.43
CA THR A 85 17.57 -6.50 8.60
C THR A 85 17.64 -6.07 10.06
N GLY A 86 17.42 -7.00 10.99
CA GLY A 86 17.28 -6.69 12.42
C GLY A 86 16.03 -5.85 12.76
N LYS A 87 15.21 -5.46 11.78
CA LYS A 87 14.03 -4.61 11.99
C LYS A 87 12.92 -5.36 12.70
N VAL A 88 12.24 -4.67 13.61
CA VAL A 88 11.06 -5.18 14.32
C VAL A 88 9.82 -5.00 13.44
N SER A 89 8.96 -6.02 13.39
CA SER A 89 7.66 -5.96 12.68
C SER A 89 6.64 -5.15 13.49
N VAL A 90 6.74 -3.83 13.41
CA VAL A 90 5.95 -2.89 14.23
C VAL A 90 4.50 -2.76 13.78
N VAL A 91 3.61 -2.52 14.76
CA VAL A 91 2.20 -2.21 14.52
C VAL A 91 2.00 -0.71 14.39
N PHE A 92 1.25 -0.30 13.36
CA PHE A 92 1.04 1.11 13.03
C PHE A 92 -0.43 1.41 12.71
N LYS A 93 -0.81 2.68 12.86
CA LYS A 93 -2.15 3.16 12.51
C LYS A 93 -2.27 3.33 11.00
N PRO A 94 -3.33 2.83 10.34
CA PRO A 94 -3.52 2.99 8.90
C PRO A 94 -3.43 4.46 8.43
N ASN A 95 -3.98 5.38 9.21
CA ASN A 95 -3.96 6.82 8.89
C ASN A 95 -2.54 7.44 8.89
N ASN A 96 -1.56 6.77 9.49
CA ASN A 96 -0.17 7.21 9.50
C ASN A 96 0.70 6.51 8.45
N ALA A 97 0.14 5.57 7.67
CA ALA A 97 0.92 4.75 6.73
C ALA A 97 1.75 5.59 5.74
N ARG A 98 1.22 6.74 5.29
CA ARG A 98 1.90 7.65 4.35
C ARG A 98 3.15 8.31 4.94
N ASN A 99 3.18 8.53 6.26
CA ASN A 99 4.25 9.26 6.93
C ASN A 99 5.33 8.33 7.50
N MET A 100 5.10 7.02 7.49
CA MET A 100 6.06 6.05 8.01
C MET A 100 7.27 5.98 7.10
N LYS A 101 8.45 6.16 7.70
CA LYS A 101 9.71 5.96 7.01
C LYS A 101 10.35 4.64 7.44
N LEU A 102 11.03 3.98 6.49
CA LEU A 102 11.58 2.64 6.73
C LEU A 102 12.83 2.68 7.63
N ASP A 103 13.57 3.77 7.63
CA ASP A 103 14.73 4.05 8.48
C ASP A 103 14.32 4.26 9.94
N GLU A 104 13.13 4.82 10.20
CA GLU A 104 12.59 5.01 11.56
C GLU A 104 12.07 3.71 12.21
N ILE A 105 12.04 2.59 11.48
CA ILE A 105 11.62 1.29 12.03
C ILE A 105 12.70 0.77 12.99
N PRO A 106 12.35 0.51 14.27
CA PRO A 106 13.30 0.03 15.27
C PRO A 106 14.04 -1.22 14.83
N THR A 107 15.35 -1.24 15.09
CA THR A 107 16.18 -2.43 14.90
C THR A 107 16.61 -3.01 16.25
N ILE A 108 16.76 -4.34 16.32
CA ILE A 108 17.23 -5.01 17.53
C ILE A 108 18.62 -4.50 17.97
N HIS A 109 19.50 -4.22 17.02
CA HIS A 109 20.86 -3.74 17.29
C HIS A 109 20.83 -2.40 18.02
N SER A 110 20.11 -1.42 17.46
CA SER A 110 19.96 -0.10 18.09
C SER A 110 19.20 -0.10 19.41
N LEU A 111 18.31 -1.08 19.63
CA LEU A 111 17.53 -1.19 20.87
C LEU A 111 18.35 -1.80 22.01
N LEU A 112 19.38 -2.59 21.68
CA LEU A 112 20.28 -3.23 22.65
C LEU A 112 21.56 -2.43 22.89
N ASP A 113 21.93 -1.55 21.98
CA ASP A 113 23.10 -0.69 22.08
C ASP A 113 22.70 0.73 22.52
N ASP A 114 22.93 1.06 23.79
CA ASP A 114 22.65 2.38 24.35
C ASP A 114 23.55 3.49 23.78
N SER A 115 24.67 3.12 23.15
CA SER A 115 25.56 4.07 22.47
C SER A 115 25.13 4.38 21.02
N SER A 116 24.18 3.60 20.48
CA SER A 116 23.65 3.82 19.13
C SER A 116 22.97 5.19 19.04
N PRO A 117 23.27 6.02 18.02
CA PRO A 117 22.63 7.33 17.85
C PRO A 117 21.10 7.23 17.71
N ASP A 118 20.62 6.11 17.16
CA ASP A 118 19.19 5.87 16.95
C ASP A 118 18.48 5.25 18.17
N ASN A 119 19.19 4.89 19.25
CA ASN A 119 18.64 4.14 20.38
C ASN A 119 17.40 4.83 20.97
N VAL A 120 17.53 6.11 21.34
CA VAL A 120 16.44 6.89 21.96
C VAL A 120 15.22 6.98 21.03
N GLN A 121 15.45 7.24 19.74
CA GLN A 121 14.38 7.32 18.75
C GLN A 121 13.68 5.98 18.57
N HIS A 122 14.44 4.88 18.47
CA HIS A 122 13.90 3.55 18.30
C HIS A 122 13.17 3.03 19.53
N GLN A 123 13.61 3.37 20.75
CA GLN A 123 12.86 3.09 21.98
C GLN A 123 11.50 3.80 21.97
N ASN A 124 11.46 5.08 21.60
CA ASN A 124 10.21 5.83 21.50
C ASN A 124 9.27 5.26 20.43
N ASN A 125 9.81 4.88 19.27
CA ASN A 125 9.04 4.25 18.20
C ASN A 125 8.47 2.89 18.62
N MET A 126 9.24 2.10 19.39
CA MET A 126 8.75 0.84 19.98
C MET A 126 7.60 1.08 20.97
N ARG A 127 7.72 2.06 21.88
CA ARG A 127 6.63 2.41 22.82
C ARG A 127 5.35 2.79 22.07
N ASN A 128 5.47 3.59 21.00
CA ASN A 128 4.34 3.97 20.15
C ASN A 128 3.71 2.76 19.45
N ALA A 129 4.52 1.84 18.92
CA ALA A 129 4.02 0.63 18.28
C ALA A 129 3.27 -0.29 19.25
N VAL A 130 3.78 -0.45 20.48
CA VAL A 130 3.10 -1.21 21.55
C VAL A 130 1.78 -0.56 21.92
N LYS A 131 1.76 0.78 22.08
CA LYS A 131 0.52 1.52 22.36
C LYS A 131 -0.52 1.32 21.25
N ASN A 132 -0.11 1.42 19.98
CA ASN A 132 -1.00 1.17 18.84
C ASN A 132 -1.59 -0.24 18.89
N PHE A 133 -0.78 -1.24 19.22
CA PHE A 133 -1.25 -2.63 19.33
C PHE A 133 -2.24 -2.81 20.49
N GLN A 134 -1.95 -2.23 21.66
CA GLN A 134 -2.85 -2.26 22.81
C GLN A 134 -4.22 -1.64 22.49
N GLU A 135 -4.25 -0.51 21.77
CA GLU A 135 -5.50 0.13 21.33
C GLU A 135 -6.33 -0.80 20.45
N VAL A 136 -5.70 -1.54 19.51
CA VAL A 136 -6.37 -2.52 18.65
C VAL A 136 -6.91 -3.69 19.46
N VAL A 137 -6.11 -4.28 20.33
CA VAL A 137 -6.51 -5.40 21.19
C VAL A 137 -7.72 -5.02 22.04
N PHE A 138 -7.66 -3.87 22.73
CA PHE A 138 -8.75 -3.39 23.56
C PHE A 138 -10.05 -3.15 22.76
N SER A 139 -9.93 -2.59 21.55
CA SER A 139 -11.07 -2.39 20.65
C SER A 139 -11.73 -3.71 20.26
N LEU A 140 -10.92 -4.72 19.92
CA LEU A 140 -11.40 -6.05 19.55
C LEU A 140 -12.05 -6.79 20.73
N GLU A 141 -11.46 -6.71 21.93
CA GLU A 141 -12.04 -7.30 23.14
C GLU A 141 -13.42 -6.71 23.46
N LYS A 142 -13.55 -5.39 23.36
CA LYS A 142 -14.83 -4.69 23.54
C LYS A 142 -15.86 -5.13 22.50
N ALA A 143 -15.48 -5.20 21.23
CA ALA A 143 -16.36 -5.64 20.15
C ALA A 143 -16.83 -7.08 20.35
N GLU A 144 -15.93 -7.97 20.76
CA GLU A 144 -16.23 -9.38 21.02
C GLU A 144 -17.13 -9.57 22.23
N ALA A 145 -16.93 -8.79 23.31
CA ALA A 145 -17.82 -8.81 24.48
C ALA A 145 -19.26 -8.39 24.11
N ILE A 146 -19.41 -7.36 23.27
CA ILE A 146 -20.72 -6.93 22.76
C ILE A 146 -21.36 -8.02 21.91
N ARG A 147 -20.58 -8.66 21.01
CA ARG A 147 -21.05 -9.75 20.15
C ARG A 147 -21.59 -10.91 20.98
N LYS A 148 -20.86 -11.34 22.01
CA LYS A 148 -21.28 -12.41 22.94
C LYS A 148 -22.57 -12.06 23.68
N ARG A 149 -22.68 -10.83 24.19
CA ARG A 149 -23.90 -10.35 24.86
C ARG A 149 -25.11 -10.39 23.93
N ASN A 150 -24.98 -9.87 22.71
CA ASN A 150 -26.07 -9.85 21.74
C ASN A 150 -26.50 -11.25 21.31
N TYR A 151 -25.55 -12.17 21.18
CA TYR A 151 -25.85 -13.58 20.93
C TYR A 151 -26.67 -14.17 22.08
N ALA A 152 -26.23 -14.01 23.33
CA ALA A 152 -26.94 -14.52 24.50
C ALA A 152 -28.37 -13.95 24.63
N SER A 153 -28.56 -12.65 24.39
CA SER A 153 -29.90 -12.03 24.40
C SER A 153 -30.84 -12.58 23.33
N LYS A 154 -30.32 -13.07 22.19
CA LYS A 154 -31.14 -13.64 21.12
C LYS A 154 -31.73 -15.02 21.47
N PHE A 155 -31.07 -15.77 22.36
CA PHE A 155 -31.57 -17.07 22.85
C PHE A 155 -32.49 -16.94 24.07
N LEU A 156 -32.59 -15.77 24.68
CA LEU A 156 -33.49 -15.52 25.81
C LEU A 156 -34.89 -15.06 25.38
N VAL A 157 -35.11 -14.79 24.09
CA VAL A 157 -36.37 -14.28 23.51
C VAL A 157 -37.11 -15.37 22.70
N LEU A 158 -36.64 -16.61 22.77
CA LEU A 158 -37.33 -17.82 22.30
C LEU A 158 -37.69 -18.68 23.51
#